data_AF-A0A915YDF3-F1
#
_entry.id   AF-A0A915YDF3-F1
#
_cell.length_a   1.000
_cell.length_b   1.000
_cell.length_c   1.000
_cell.angle_alpha   90.00
_cell.angle_beta   90.00
_cell.angle_gamma   90.00
#
_symmetry.space_group_name_H-M   'P 1'
#
loop_
_entity.id
_entity.type
_entity.pdbx_description
1 polymer ?
#
loop_
_entity_poly.entity_id
_entity_poly.type
_entity_poly.pdbx_seq_one_letter_code
_entity_poly.pdbx_strand_id
1 'polypeptide(L)'
;MPKYITFLILLLSFSTIAQQKIDEELVIFVQKTSDSEFTLNNIATLEAYMQAHHIPTKIIDIDEAGAPKEVGFTPFIVYRNHLGRKVFKGRYTSHQRLLNFIRTVRRLPAEAIHYEEKEVFVWQQQHSNLFIKLKITAPNGQLPANFDAKKFKKDYLKGLKKGFEGAKYAQKHPVRNSDELIYCNFYPYIAEDGKVYVSSEIFSHYHCHTPIYQQYENPAVGNNTIQGFAAAAANSLAEIKRQLVESELGDAMNFTTKNTKFTPWEDLGLSTLSPPKQGTQTAIKAVTFPKAWEMAGALDEGTPILAFSFPPPLRQYAGELKQVDGSLSLKSNESLAEAMGKFEVVVSSIEMGESSLNSAVKESILKVDEHPTAHLVFKKIESKDFKLTLGKITQTHIEADLTLLGKTGLVQATAQFEPFLNDQGELLLAVTTQFTAPDLKGSYQIDGPDGPESAKNKILFNASFVMKAKE
;
A
#
# COMPACT_ATOMS: atom_id res chain seq x y z
N MET A 1 -54.83 4.73 30.08
CA MET A 1 -53.62 5.55 30.37
C MET A 1 -52.52 4.63 30.87
N PRO A 2 -51.27 4.80 30.43
CA PRO A 2 -50.72 3.91 29.38
C PRO A 2 -49.82 2.78 29.91
N LYS A 3 -50.11 1.54 29.48
CA LYS A 3 -49.24 0.35 29.55
C LYS A 3 -48.41 0.14 28.26
N TYR A 4 -48.27 1.16 27.42
CA TYR A 4 -47.66 1.08 26.09
C TYR A 4 -46.33 1.84 25.95
N ILE A 5 -45.61 2.10 27.04
CA ILE A 5 -44.30 2.78 26.99
C ILE A 5 -43.13 1.80 27.21
N THR A 6 -43.38 0.59 27.72
CA THR A 6 -42.30 -0.35 28.04
C THR A 6 -41.88 -1.27 26.88
N PHE A 7 -42.59 -1.26 25.75
CA PHE A 7 -42.23 -2.08 24.58
C PHE A 7 -41.38 -1.34 23.53
N LEU A 8 -41.22 -0.01 23.67
CA LEU A 8 -40.45 0.81 22.72
C LEU A 8 -38.97 0.95 23.10
N ILE A 9 -38.55 0.46 24.28
CA ILE A 9 -37.16 0.58 24.77
C ILE A 9 -36.36 -0.70 24.55
N LEU A 10 -36.99 -1.82 24.16
CA LEU A 10 -36.29 -3.10 23.92
C LEU A 10 -35.83 -3.31 22.45
N LEU A 11 -36.06 -2.34 21.57
CA LEU A 11 -35.77 -2.44 20.12
C LEU A 11 -34.57 -1.60 19.66
N LEU A 12 -33.80 -1.00 20.58
CA LEU A 12 -32.67 -0.10 20.25
C LEU A 12 -31.30 -0.64 20.67
N SER A 13 -31.12 -1.96 20.64
CA SER A 13 -29.80 -2.58 20.78
C SER A 13 -29.54 -3.59 19.65
N PHE A 14 -29.78 -3.15 18.41
CA PHE A 14 -29.23 -3.81 17.22
C PHE A 14 -27.80 -3.30 17.01
N SER A 15 -26.85 -3.82 17.78
CA SER A 15 -25.43 -3.68 17.45
C SER A 15 -25.09 -4.76 16.43
N THR A 16 -25.43 -4.51 15.17
CA THR A 16 -24.96 -5.31 14.02
C THR A 16 -23.44 -5.18 13.90
N ILE A 17 -22.75 -6.30 13.68
CA ILE A 17 -21.30 -6.33 13.41
C ILE A 17 -20.96 -5.50 12.14
N ALA A 18 -21.92 -5.32 11.24
CA ALA A 18 -21.83 -4.45 10.06
C ALA A 18 -21.57 -2.97 10.39
N GLN A 19 -21.75 -2.54 11.65
CA GLN A 19 -21.50 -1.16 12.09
C GLN A 19 -20.62 -1.07 13.34
N GLN A 20 -19.82 -2.10 13.60
CA GLN A 20 -18.82 -2.05 14.65
C GLN A 20 -17.75 -1.01 14.30
N LYS A 21 -17.86 0.16 14.93
CA LYS A 21 -16.86 1.22 14.86
C LYS A 21 -15.51 0.66 15.31
N ILE A 22 -14.56 0.63 14.38
CA ILE A 22 -13.17 0.27 14.69
C ILE A 22 -12.54 1.48 15.36
N ASP A 23 -12.03 1.30 16.58
CA ASP A 23 -11.17 2.31 17.18
C ASP A 23 -9.89 2.42 16.35
N GLU A 24 -9.72 3.57 15.70
CA GLU A 24 -8.62 3.87 14.79
C GLU A 24 -8.17 5.32 14.93
N GLU A 25 -6.92 5.59 14.56
CA GLU A 25 -6.39 6.95 14.46
C GLU A 25 -5.24 7.01 13.44
N LEU A 26 -5.05 8.20 12.87
CA LEU A 26 -3.88 8.59 12.11
C LEU A 26 -2.96 9.40 13.02
N VAL A 27 -1.69 9.01 13.11
CA VAL A 27 -0.67 9.73 13.87
C VAL A 27 0.35 10.30 12.88
N ILE A 28 0.63 11.59 13.00
CA ILE A 28 1.58 12.29 12.14
C ILE A 28 2.65 12.91 13.03
N PHE A 29 3.89 12.46 12.89
CA PHE A 29 5.02 13.09 13.56
C PHE A 29 5.59 14.20 12.68
N VAL A 30 5.79 15.37 13.26
CA VAL A 30 6.38 16.56 12.64
C VAL A 30 7.49 17.11 13.53
N GLN A 31 8.39 17.90 12.95
CA GLN A 31 9.44 18.62 13.65
C GLN A 31 9.31 20.11 13.33
N LYS A 32 8.60 20.88 14.15
CA LYS A 32 8.26 22.29 13.80
C LYS A 32 9.48 23.19 13.63
N THR A 33 10.62 22.84 14.23
CA THR A 33 11.86 23.62 14.09
C THR A 33 12.56 23.42 12.75
N SER A 34 12.28 22.35 12.02
CA SER A 34 13.01 21.99 10.78
C SER A 34 12.10 21.69 9.58
N ASP A 35 10.86 21.24 9.81
CA ASP A 35 9.85 21.11 8.76
C ASP A 35 9.53 22.48 8.16
N SER A 36 9.54 22.56 6.83
CA SER A 36 9.24 23.79 6.11
C SER A 36 7.80 24.23 6.34
N GLU A 37 7.53 25.52 6.14
CA GLU A 37 6.17 26.07 6.21
C GLU A 37 5.22 25.35 5.24
N PHE A 38 5.70 25.01 4.03
CA PHE A 38 4.95 24.20 3.07
C PHE A 38 4.55 22.85 3.65
N THR A 39 5.49 22.12 4.27
CA THR A 39 5.22 20.83 4.92
C THR A 39 4.15 20.99 6.00
N LEU A 40 4.35 21.91 6.94
CA LEU A 40 3.44 22.11 8.08
C LEU A 40 2.02 22.51 7.64
N ASN A 41 1.90 23.40 6.65
CA ASN A 41 0.60 23.81 6.09
C ASN A 41 -0.12 22.64 5.41
N ASN A 42 0.61 21.77 4.69
CA ASN A 42 0.03 20.57 4.10
C ASN A 42 -0.41 19.56 5.16
N ILE A 43 0.36 19.39 6.24
CA ILE A 43 -0.04 18.49 7.34
C ILE A 43 -1.33 18.98 8.02
N ALA A 44 -1.50 20.29 8.21
CA ALA A 44 -2.75 20.85 8.71
C ALA A 44 -3.92 20.61 7.74
N THR A 45 -3.68 20.76 6.44
CA THR A 45 -4.70 20.47 5.41
C THR A 45 -5.06 18.98 5.39
N LEU A 46 -4.07 18.10 5.57
CA LEU A 46 -4.26 16.66 5.66
C LEU A 46 -5.10 16.28 6.87
N GLU A 47 -4.84 16.87 8.04
CA GLU A 47 -5.65 16.68 9.23
C GLU A 47 -7.12 17.03 8.97
N ALA A 48 -7.39 18.22 8.41
CA ALA A 48 -8.75 18.64 8.08
C ALA A 48 -9.44 17.67 7.10
N TYR A 49 -8.70 17.19 6.09
CA TYR A 49 -9.21 16.20 5.14
C TYR A 49 -9.55 14.87 5.83
N MET A 50 -8.69 14.36 6.72
CA MET A 50 -8.94 13.11 7.44
C MET A 50 -10.12 13.22 8.42
N GLN A 51 -10.27 14.37 9.08
CA GLN A 51 -11.43 14.66 9.93
C GLN A 51 -12.75 14.66 9.14
N ALA A 52 -12.75 15.21 7.92
CA ALA A 52 -13.92 15.18 7.04
C ALA A 52 -14.32 13.74 6.64
N HIS A 53 -13.37 12.79 6.68
CA HIS A 53 -13.60 11.36 6.49
C HIS A 53 -13.75 10.57 7.80
N HIS A 54 -13.97 11.26 8.92
CA HIS A 54 -14.19 10.68 10.25
C HIS A 54 -13.02 9.81 10.77
N ILE A 55 -11.79 10.12 10.34
CA ILE A 55 -10.56 9.47 10.83
C ILE A 55 -9.91 10.40 11.87
N PRO A 56 -9.93 10.05 13.17
CA PRO A 56 -9.26 10.82 14.19
C PRO A 56 -7.77 10.97 13.86
N THR A 57 -7.26 12.20 13.91
CA THR A 57 -5.86 12.50 13.56
C THR A 57 -5.17 13.17 14.75
N LYS A 58 -3.94 12.75 15.04
CA LYS A 58 -3.06 13.32 16.06
C LYS A 58 -1.77 13.77 15.42
N ILE A 59 -1.45 15.05 15.55
CA ILE A 59 -0.15 15.60 15.15
C ILE A 59 0.74 15.68 16.39
N ILE A 60 1.93 15.08 16.31
CA ILE A 60 2.93 15.06 17.39
C ILE A 60 4.15 15.84 16.94
N ASP A 61 4.45 16.91 17.67
CA ASP A 61 5.68 17.66 17.51
C ASP A 61 6.82 16.98 18.28
N ILE A 62 7.79 16.44 17.55
CA ILE A 62 8.87 15.65 18.13
C ILE A 62 9.90 16.51 18.86
N ASP A 63 9.94 17.82 18.59
CA ASP A 63 10.82 18.75 19.29
C ASP A 63 10.41 18.88 20.77
N GLU A 64 9.11 18.77 21.06
CA GLU A 64 8.54 18.91 22.40
C GLU A 64 8.32 17.55 23.08
N ALA A 65 7.65 16.63 22.38
CA ALA A 65 7.19 15.37 22.94
C ALA A 65 8.24 14.25 22.84
N GLY A 66 9.21 14.39 21.92
CA GLY A 66 10.06 13.29 21.47
C GLY A 66 9.33 12.33 20.53
N ALA A 67 10.01 11.26 20.13
CA ALA A 67 9.46 10.28 19.20
C ALA A 67 9.86 8.83 19.53
N PRO A 68 9.09 7.83 19.09
CA PRO A 68 9.50 6.42 19.13
C PRO A 68 10.74 6.17 18.26
N LYS A 69 11.47 5.08 18.52
CA LYS A 69 12.78 4.75 17.92
C LYS A 69 12.67 4.46 16.43
N GLU A 70 11.50 4.00 16.01
CA GLU A 70 11.15 3.72 14.63
C GLU A 70 10.77 4.96 13.82
N VAL A 71 10.59 6.12 14.45
CA VAL A 71 10.36 7.39 13.74
C VAL A 71 11.73 7.97 13.39
N GLY A 72 12.18 7.70 12.16
CA GLY A 72 13.52 8.08 11.73
C GLY A 72 13.62 9.45 11.04
N PHE A 73 12.50 10.00 10.57
CA PHE A 73 12.40 11.29 9.89
C PHE A 73 11.01 11.91 10.10
N THR A 74 10.79 13.16 9.69
CA THR A 74 9.49 13.85 9.62
C THR A 74 9.25 14.45 8.23
N PRO A 75 7.99 14.57 7.77
CA PRO A 75 6.79 14.04 8.42
C PRO A 75 6.74 12.51 8.35
N PHE A 76 6.29 11.86 9.43
CA PHE A 76 6.14 10.40 9.50
C PHE A 76 4.71 10.03 9.83
N ILE A 77 4.06 9.33 8.90
CA ILE A 77 2.61 9.09 8.96
C ILE A 77 2.33 7.63 9.29
N VAL A 78 1.58 7.41 10.38
CA VAL A 78 1.27 6.07 10.90
C VAL A 78 -0.23 5.95 11.13
N TYR A 79 -0.86 5.03 10.39
CA TYR A 79 -2.22 4.58 10.68
C TYR A 79 -2.18 3.48 11.74
N ARG A 80 -3.11 3.50 12.71
CA ARG A 80 -3.17 2.46 13.74
C ARG A 80 -4.59 2.13 14.19
N ASN A 81 -4.75 0.87 14.59
CA ASN A 81 -5.96 0.32 15.20
C ASN A 81 -5.59 -0.91 16.07
N HIS A 82 -6.58 -1.69 16.50
CA HIS A 82 -6.37 -2.91 17.29
C HIS A 82 -5.54 -4.00 16.58
N LEU A 83 -5.37 -3.92 15.25
CA LEU A 83 -4.55 -4.83 14.45
C LEU A 83 -3.09 -4.38 14.31
N GLY A 84 -2.73 -3.24 14.92
CA GLY A 84 -1.36 -2.74 14.99
C GLY A 84 -1.13 -1.42 14.25
N ARG A 85 0.15 -1.07 14.08
CA ARG A 85 0.63 0.19 13.49
C ARG A 85 1.11 -0.06 12.06
N LYS A 86 0.72 0.79 11.12
CA LYS A 86 1.02 0.67 9.69
C LYS A 86 1.54 2.01 9.18
N VAL A 87 2.76 1.98 8.64
CA VAL A 87 3.45 3.18 8.15
C VAL A 87 3.01 3.46 6.72
N PHE A 88 2.60 4.69 6.45
CA PHE A 88 2.33 5.15 5.09
C PHE A 88 3.64 5.58 4.42
N LYS A 89 3.88 5.06 3.22
CA LYS A 89 5.04 5.36 2.38
C LYS A 89 4.56 6.05 1.10
N GLY A 90 4.34 7.36 1.20
CA GLY A 90 3.81 8.18 0.11
C GLY A 90 4.02 9.66 0.40
N ARG A 91 3.79 10.49 -0.63
CA ARG A 91 3.78 11.94 -0.47
C ARG A 91 2.70 12.37 0.51
N TYR A 92 3.05 13.20 1.49
CA TYR A 92 2.08 13.70 2.47
C TYR A 92 1.03 14.63 1.84
N THR A 93 1.29 15.17 0.66
CA THR A 93 0.37 15.99 -0.15
C THR A 93 -0.70 15.14 -0.86
N SER A 94 -0.50 13.83 -1.02
CA SER A 94 -1.43 12.93 -1.71
C SER A 94 -2.53 12.41 -0.77
N HIS A 95 -3.41 13.30 -0.31
CA HIS A 95 -4.42 12.98 0.73
C HIS A 95 -5.33 11.80 0.35
N GLN A 96 -5.79 11.75 -0.91
CA GLN A 96 -6.64 10.65 -1.41
C GLN A 96 -5.89 9.31 -1.39
N ARG A 97 -4.59 9.31 -1.70
CA ARG A 97 -3.74 8.12 -1.64
C ARG A 97 -3.56 7.63 -0.21
N LEU A 98 -3.41 8.54 0.76
CA LEU A 98 -3.39 8.16 2.18
C LEU A 98 -4.75 7.59 2.62
N LEU A 99 -5.86 8.20 2.22
CA LEU A 99 -7.20 7.66 2.51
C LEU A 99 -7.36 6.24 1.94
N ASN A 100 -6.96 6.03 0.69
CA ASN A 100 -7.01 4.71 0.07
C ASN A 100 -6.11 3.70 0.79
N PHE A 101 -4.90 4.10 1.18
CA PHE A 101 -4.04 3.28 2.01
C PHE A 101 -4.77 2.84 3.29
N ILE A 102 -5.36 3.78 4.05
CA ILE A 102 -6.11 3.49 5.27
C ILE A 102 -7.25 2.50 4.99
N ARG A 103 -8.07 2.76 3.97
CA ARG A 103 -9.18 1.90 3.56
C ARG A 103 -8.71 0.47 3.24
N THR A 104 -7.62 0.32 2.50
CA THR A 104 -7.01 -0.97 2.16
C THR A 104 -6.48 -1.70 3.38
N VAL A 105 -5.79 -1.00 4.29
CA VAL A 105 -5.05 -1.64 5.39
C VAL A 105 -5.82 -1.71 6.71
N ARG A 106 -7.01 -1.12 6.79
CA ARG A 106 -7.85 -1.04 8.01
C ARG A 106 -8.07 -2.41 8.64
N ARG A 107 -8.35 -3.44 7.84
CA ARG A 107 -8.65 -4.80 8.35
C ARG A 107 -7.47 -5.77 8.26
N LEU A 108 -6.27 -5.29 7.93
CA LEU A 108 -5.08 -6.14 7.85
C LEU A 108 -4.27 -6.12 9.15
N PRO A 109 -3.66 -7.24 9.58
CA PRO A 109 -2.66 -7.21 10.63
C PRO A 109 -1.42 -6.42 10.19
N ALA A 110 -0.73 -5.79 11.15
CA ALA A 110 0.63 -5.34 10.94
C ALA A 110 1.54 -6.56 10.73
N GLU A 111 2.37 -6.55 9.69
CA GLU A 111 3.36 -7.60 9.43
C GLU A 111 4.75 -7.01 9.58
N ALA A 112 5.68 -7.84 10.07
CA ALA A 112 7.06 -7.43 10.18
C ALA A 112 7.73 -7.41 8.79
N ILE A 113 8.27 -6.26 8.41
CA ILE A 113 8.98 -6.09 7.14
C ILE A 113 10.41 -6.63 7.31
N HIS A 114 10.76 -7.62 6.50
CA HIS A 114 12.13 -8.13 6.43
C HIS A 114 12.52 -8.28 4.96
N TYR A 115 13.22 -7.28 4.42
CA TYR A 115 13.83 -7.39 3.11
C TYR A 115 15.16 -6.64 3.06
N GLU A 116 15.93 -6.96 2.02
CA GLU A 116 17.20 -6.33 1.75
C GLU A 116 17.16 -5.67 0.38
N GLU A 117 17.71 -4.46 0.28
CA GLU A 117 18.06 -3.86 -0.99
C GLU A 117 19.45 -4.32 -1.43
N LYS A 118 19.64 -4.42 -2.75
CA LYS A 118 20.86 -4.93 -3.36
C LYS A 118 21.48 -3.92 -4.29
N GLU A 119 22.81 -3.87 -4.31
CA GLU A 119 23.59 -2.99 -5.18
C GLU A 119 23.17 -1.50 -5.08
N VAL A 120 22.99 -1.03 -3.84
CA VAL A 120 22.51 0.33 -3.52
C VAL A 120 23.59 1.18 -2.85
N PHE A 121 23.46 2.49 -2.95
CA PHE A 121 24.17 3.43 -2.09
C PHE A 121 23.32 3.74 -0.86
N VAL A 122 23.90 3.60 0.32
CA VAL A 122 23.23 3.84 1.60
C VAL A 122 23.77 5.12 2.20
N TRP A 123 22.94 6.16 2.22
CA TRP A 123 23.22 7.36 2.99
C TRP A 123 22.62 7.20 4.38
N GLN A 124 23.48 6.81 5.32
CA GLN A 124 23.08 6.57 6.70
C GLN A 124 22.84 7.90 7.41
N GLN A 125 21.60 8.12 7.81
CA GLN A 125 21.19 9.14 8.76
C GLN A 125 20.94 8.44 10.09
N GLN A 126 21.04 9.15 11.21
CA GLN A 126 21.28 8.50 12.51
C GLN A 126 20.21 7.45 12.86
N HIS A 127 18.95 7.74 12.58
CA HIS A 127 17.82 6.84 12.86
C HIS A 127 17.17 6.25 11.60
N SER A 128 17.56 6.68 10.41
CA SER A 128 16.98 6.27 9.13
C SER A 128 18.05 6.16 8.04
N ASN A 129 17.84 5.31 7.04
CA ASN A 129 18.68 5.26 5.86
C ASN A 129 17.93 5.84 4.66
N LEU A 130 18.64 6.62 3.83
CA LEU A 130 18.21 6.90 2.47
C LEU A 130 18.98 6.01 1.50
N PHE A 131 18.29 5.13 0.81
CA PHE A 131 18.84 4.25 -0.21
C PHE A 131 18.75 4.91 -1.58
N ILE A 132 19.89 5.11 -2.22
CA ILE A 132 19.97 5.60 -3.60
C ILE A 132 20.11 4.37 -4.50
N LYS A 133 19.02 4.04 -5.20
CA LYS A 133 18.92 2.91 -6.12
C LYS A 133 19.27 3.36 -7.53
N LEU A 134 20.07 2.57 -8.22
CA LEU A 134 20.67 2.96 -9.49
C LEU A 134 20.04 2.23 -10.66
N LYS A 135 19.72 2.99 -11.72
CA LYS A 135 19.42 2.44 -13.04
C LYS A 135 20.37 3.09 -14.06
N ILE A 136 21.28 2.31 -14.62
CA ILE A 136 22.29 2.83 -15.54
C ILE A 136 22.08 2.12 -16.88
N THR A 137 21.85 2.88 -17.95
CA THR A 137 21.73 2.29 -19.30
C THR A 137 23.09 1.86 -19.82
N ALA A 138 23.09 1.04 -20.88
CA ALA A 138 24.31 0.84 -21.65
C ALA A 138 24.83 2.20 -22.18
N PRO A 139 26.15 2.38 -22.28
CA PRO A 139 26.71 3.59 -22.88
C PRO A 139 26.41 3.63 -24.37
N ASN A 140 25.96 4.79 -24.83
CA ASN A 140 25.75 5.09 -26.24
C ASN A 140 26.90 5.99 -26.77
N GLY A 141 26.84 6.34 -28.06
CA GLY A 141 27.83 7.19 -28.73
C GLY A 141 28.88 6.40 -29.49
N GLN A 142 30.11 6.91 -29.55
CA GLN A 142 31.21 6.27 -30.27
C GLN A 142 32.04 5.40 -29.33
N LEU A 143 31.57 4.18 -29.12
CA LEU A 143 32.30 3.21 -28.33
C LEU A 143 33.59 2.81 -29.05
N PRO A 144 34.75 2.78 -28.37
CA PRO A 144 35.99 2.33 -28.98
C PRO A 144 35.86 0.86 -29.40
N ALA A 145 36.57 0.46 -30.46
CA ALA A 145 36.49 -0.91 -31.00
C ALA A 145 36.81 -2.01 -29.96
N ASN A 146 37.59 -1.68 -28.93
CA ASN A 146 37.95 -2.55 -27.80
C ASN A 146 37.16 -2.21 -26.51
N PHE A 147 35.93 -1.72 -26.63
CA PHE A 147 35.09 -1.40 -25.48
C PHE A 147 34.90 -2.61 -24.55
N ASP A 148 35.22 -2.41 -23.27
CA ASP A 148 35.08 -3.41 -22.23
C ASP A 148 33.97 -2.99 -21.25
N ALA A 149 32.83 -3.67 -21.34
CA ALA A 149 31.67 -3.42 -20.48
C ALA A 149 31.96 -3.67 -19.00
N LYS A 150 32.86 -4.62 -18.65
CA LYS A 150 33.24 -4.89 -17.25
C LYS A 150 34.10 -3.78 -16.69
N LYS A 151 35.06 -3.30 -17.49
CA LYS A 151 35.88 -2.12 -17.14
C LYS A 151 35.00 -0.89 -16.97
N PHE A 152 34.09 -0.63 -17.91
CA PHE A 152 33.12 0.46 -17.81
C PHE A 152 32.30 0.38 -16.53
N LYS A 153 31.79 -0.82 -16.17
CA LYS A 153 31.07 -1.05 -14.91
C LYS A 153 31.89 -0.72 -13.67
N LYS A 154 33.15 -1.15 -13.63
CA LYS A 154 34.07 -0.85 -12.53
C LYS A 154 34.36 0.66 -12.43
N ASP A 155 34.55 1.32 -13.56
CA ASP A 155 34.93 2.73 -13.62
C ASP A 155 33.75 3.65 -13.26
N TYR A 156 32.53 3.37 -13.75
CA TYR A 156 31.37 4.16 -13.32
C TYR A 156 31.13 3.99 -11.83
N LEU A 157 31.27 2.78 -11.28
CA LEU A 157 31.01 2.54 -9.86
C LEU A 157 32.03 3.30 -8.99
N LYS A 158 33.27 3.40 -9.47
CA LYS A 158 34.30 4.24 -8.83
C LYS A 158 33.96 5.73 -8.92
N GLY A 159 33.39 6.19 -10.03
CA GLY A 159 32.88 7.56 -10.17
C GLY A 159 31.72 7.85 -9.21
N LEU A 160 30.69 7.01 -9.20
CA LEU A 160 29.53 7.12 -8.31
C LEU A 160 29.94 7.16 -6.83
N LYS A 161 30.89 6.31 -6.41
CA LYS A 161 31.44 6.34 -5.04
C LYS A 161 32.13 7.66 -4.67
N LYS A 162 32.65 8.40 -5.65
CA LYS A 162 33.24 9.73 -5.42
C LYS A 162 32.18 10.82 -5.36
N GLY A 163 31.17 10.75 -6.23
CA GLY A 163 30.13 11.78 -6.33
C GLY A 163 29.06 11.69 -5.25
N PHE A 164 28.66 10.47 -4.85
CA PHE A 164 27.75 10.25 -3.72
C PHE A 164 28.49 10.33 -2.37
N GLU A 165 29.10 11.48 -2.10
CA GLU A 165 29.84 11.72 -0.87
C GLU A 165 28.98 11.47 0.37
N GLY A 166 29.51 10.71 1.34
CA GLY A 166 28.80 10.34 2.57
C GLY A 166 27.91 9.10 2.45
N ALA A 167 27.54 8.68 1.23
CA ALA A 167 26.82 7.43 1.01
C ALA A 167 27.79 6.26 0.79
N LYS A 168 27.47 5.09 1.33
CA LYS A 168 28.29 3.88 1.19
C LYS A 168 27.61 2.87 0.28
N TYR A 169 28.34 2.38 -0.72
CA TYR A 169 27.84 1.30 -1.56
C TYR A 169 27.74 0.00 -0.75
N ALA A 170 26.56 -0.62 -0.77
CA ALA A 170 26.28 -1.91 -0.13
C ALA A 170 25.77 -2.90 -1.18
N GLN A 171 26.35 -4.12 -1.19
CA GLN A 171 25.84 -5.20 -2.05
C GLN A 171 24.49 -5.72 -1.56
N LYS A 172 24.28 -5.71 -0.25
CA LYS A 172 23.05 -6.06 0.44
C LYS A 172 22.94 -5.19 1.68
N HIS A 173 21.74 -4.69 1.97
CA HIS A 173 21.47 -3.98 3.22
C HIS A 173 20.03 -4.18 3.66
N PRO A 174 19.77 -4.53 4.93
CA PRO A 174 18.41 -4.66 5.44
C PRO A 174 17.70 -3.30 5.44
N VAL A 175 16.41 -3.30 5.14
CA VAL A 175 15.59 -2.09 5.12
C VAL A 175 14.59 -2.11 6.26
N ARG A 176 14.41 -0.97 6.94
CA ARG A 176 13.46 -0.78 8.04
C ARG A 176 12.30 0.12 7.60
N ASN A 177 11.21 0.13 8.37
CA ASN A 177 10.05 1.00 8.13
C ASN A 177 10.41 2.50 8.13
N SER A 178 11.47 2.89 8.83
CA SER A 178 11.95 4.26 8.90
C SER A 178 12.83 4.66 7.72
N ASP A 179 13.22 3.72 6.87
CA ASP A 179 14.15 3.97 5.79
C ASP A 179 13.40 4.29 4.49
N GLU A 180 14.05 5.00 3.59
CA GLU A 180 13.45 5.53 2.36
C GLU A 180 14.34 5.27 1.15
N LEU A 181 13.73 5.31 -0.03
CA LEU A 181 14.42 5.04 -1.28
C LEU A 181 14.38 6.27 -2.19
N ILE A 182 15.33 6.36 -3.10
CA ILE A 182 15.29 7.32 -4.20
C ILE A 182 15.98 6.69 -5.39
N TYR A 183 15.40 6.86 -6.57
CA TYR A 183 15.92 6.25 -7.79
C TYR A 183 16.72 7.28 -8.56
N CYS A 184 17.97 6.94 -8.90
CA CYS A 184 18.81 7.74 -9.78
C CYS A 184 19.05 6.96 -11.08
N ASN A 185 18.53 7.50 -12.17
CA ASN A 185 18.78 6.98 -13.50
C ASN A 185 19.95 7.73 -14.13
N PHE A 186 20.88 7.02 -14.76
CA PHE A 186 22.02 7.59 -15.47
C PHE A 186 22.10 7.08 -16.90
N TYR A 187 22.31 8.01 -17.83
CA TYR A 187 22.34 7.76 -19.27
C TYR A 187 23.70 8.20 -19.84
N PRO A 188 24.70 7.30 -19.90
CA PRO A 188 26.03 7.66 -20.36
C PRO A 188 26.13 7.73 -21.89
N TYR A 189 26.81 8.75 -22.39
CA TYR A 189 27.25 8.91 -23.77
C TYR A 189 28.77 9.09 -23.82
N ILE A 190 29.44 8.33 -24.68
CA ILE A 190 30.89 8.40 -24.89
C ILE A 190 31.16 9.08 -26.24
N ALA A 191 31.88 10.19 -26.22
CA ALA A 191 32.28 10.92 -27.42
C ALA A 191 33.56 10.35 -28.05
N GLU A 192 33.85 10.76 -29.30
CA GLU A 192 35.02 10.28 -30.05
C GLU A 192 36.35 10.59 -29.34
N ASP A 193 36.43 11.74 -28.67
CA ASP A 193 37.59 12.19 -27.90
C ASP A 193 37.74 11.50 -26.53
N GLY A 194 36.87 10.53 -26.23
CA GLY A 194 36.85 9.78 -24.98
C GLY A 194 36.20 10.51 -23.81
N LYS A 195 35.68 11.73 -24.01
CA LYS A 195 34.86 12.40 -22.99
C LYS A 195 33.58 11.62 -22.74
N VAL A 196 33.14 11.65 -21.49
CA VAL A 196 31.91 10.99 -21.04
C VAL A 196 30.94 12.05 -20.56
N TYR A 197 29.76 12.03 -21.17
CA TYR A 197 28.61 12.85 -20.81
C TYR A 197 27.60 11.93 -20.12
N VAL A 198 27.07 12.35 -18.97
CA VAL A 198 26.11 11.56 -18.21
C VAL A 198 24.90 12.43 -17.91
N SER A 199 23.81 12.17 -18.62
CA SER A 199 22.50 12.72 -18.24
C SER A 199 21.95 11.92 -17.06
N SER A 200 21.12 12.56 -16.23
CA SER A 200 20.52 11.90 -15.08
C SER A 200 19.07 12.30 -14.85
N GLU A 201 18.32 11.40 -14.23
CA GLU A 201 17.00 11.68 -13.67
C GLU A 201 16.93 11.17 -12.24
N ILE A 202 16.07 11.78 -11.45
CA ILE A 202 15.77 11.33 -10.10
C ILE A 202 14.27 11.10 -10.00
N PHE A 203 13.87 9.95 -9.48
CA PHE A 203 12.47 9.63 -9.20
C PHE A 203 12.29 9.44 -7.70
N SER A 204 11.20 9.99 -7.17
CA SER A 204 10.77 9.71 -5.81
C SER A 204 10.44 8.23 -5.64
N HIS A 205 10.64 7.69 -4.43
CA HIS A 205 10.10 6.39 -4.03
C HIS A 205 8.60 6.29 -4.29
N TYR A 206 7.89 7.41 -4.15
CA TYR A 206 6.44 7.43 -4.17
C TYR A 206 5.87 7.50 -5.58
N HIS A 207 6.66 7.89 -6.59
CA HIS A 207 6.22 8.02 -7.98
C HIS A 207 7.34 7.67 -8.97
N CYS A 208 7.31 6.46 -9.53
CA CYS A 208 8.35 5.95 -10.43
C CYS A 208 8.18 6.30 -11.93
N HIS A 209 7.05 6.91 -12.32
CA HIS A 209 6.78 7.28 -13.73
C HIS A 209 7.22 8.71 -14.11
N THR A 210 7.14 9.67 -13.19
CA THR A 210 7.46 11.07 -13.41
C THR A 210 8.65 11.45 -12.54
N PRO A 211 9.77 11.88 -13.13
CA PRO A 211 10.94 12.26 -12.35
C PRO A 211 10.68 13.56 -11.59
N ILE A 212 11.27 13.67 -10.41
CA ILE A 212 11.30 14.90 -9.61
C ILE A 212 12.44 15.83 -10.04
N TYR A 213 13.37 15.33 -10.86
CA TYR A 213 14.47 16.08 -11.44
C TYR A 213 14.97 15.41 -12.73
N GLN A 214 15.34 16.23 -13.72
CA GLN A 214 15.94 15.78 -14.97
C GLN A 214 17.11 16.70 -15.35
N GLN A 215 18.19 16.11 -15.86
CA GLN A 215 19.37 16.81 -16.35
C GLN A 215 19.78 16.23 -17.71
N TYR A 216 19.02 16.58 -18.74
CA TYR A 216 19.27 16.11 -20.11
C TYR A 216 20.08 17.09 -20.94
N GLU A 217 19.67 18.36 -20.95
CA GLU A 217 20.27 19.39 -21.82
C GLU A 217 21.71 19.74 -21.41
N ASN A 218 21.98 19.72 -20.11
CA ASN A 218 23.28 20.04 -19.53
C ASN A 218 23.85 18.83 -18.77
N PRO A 219 24.23 17.74 -19.47
CA PRO A 219 24.71 16.53 -18.81
C PRO A 219 26.02 16.80 -18.05
N ALA A 220 26.27 16.00 -17.03
CA ALA A 220 27.57 16.05 -16.34
C ALA A 220 28.68 15.56 -17.27
N VAL A 221 29.80 16.29 -17.32
CA VAL A 221 30.90 16.02 -18.26
C VAL A 221 32.16 15.64 -17.51
N GLY A 222 32.88 14.64 -18.02
CA GLY A 222 34.23 14.32 -17.55
C GLY A 222 35.13 13.81 -18.67
N ASN A 223 36.45 13.92 -18.47
CA ASN A 223 37.43 13.45 -19.45
C ASN A 223 37.55 11.92 -19.51
N ASN A 224 36.85 11.21 -18.63
CA ASN A 224 36.73 9.75 -18.61
C ASN A 224 35.51 9.34 -17.78
N THR A 225 35.17 8.04 -17.82
CA THR A 225 34.01 7.45 -17.12
C THR A 225 33.98 7.78 -15.63
N ILE A 226 35.13 7.73 -14.93
CA ILE A 226 35.19 7.99 -13.49
C ILE A 226 34.79 9.45 -13.22
N GLN A 227 35.33 10.40 -13.99
CA GLN A 227 35.04 11.83 -13.82
C GLN A 227 33.60 12.17 -14.18
N GLY A 228 33.09 11.65 -15.31
CA GLY A 228 31.71 11.92 -15.73
C GLY A 228 30.68 11.42 -14.72
N PHE A 229 30.83 10.20 -14.22
CA PHE A 229 29.93 9.64 -13.20
C PHE A 229 30.13 10.27 -11.82
N ALA A 230 31.33 10.73 -11.47
CA ALA A 230 31.53 11.47 -10.23
C ALA A 230 30.79 12.82 -10.25
N ALA A 231 30.88 13.55 -11.37
CA ALA A 231 30.14 14.81 -11.54
C ALA A 231 28.62 14.57 -11.54
N ALA A 232 28.13 13.56 -12.26
CA ALA A 232 26.72 13.22 -12.30
C ALA A 232 26.15 12.88 -10.91
N ALA A 233 26.84 12.01 -10.17
CA ALA A 233 26.42 11.63 -8.83
C ALA A 233 26.48 12.80 -7.83
N ALA A 234 27.47 13.70 -7.96
CA ALA A 234 27.52 14.90 -7.13
C ALA A 234 26.33 15.83 -7.40
N ASN A 235 25.98 16.05 -8.68
CA ASN A 235 24.79 16.82 -9.05
C ASN A 235 23.52 16.16 -8.52
N SER A 236 23.36 14.84 -8.70
CA SER A 236 22.20 14.13 -8.19
C SER A 236 22.12 14.19 -6.66
N LEU A 237 23.23 14.06 -5.94
CA LEU A 237 23.25 14.17 -4.48
C LEU A 237 22.85 15.57 -4.00
N ALA A 238 23.31 16.62 -4.68
CA ALA A 238 22.93 17.99 -4.37
C ALA A 238 21.42 18.20 -4.54
N GLU A 239 20.86 17.67 -5.63
CA GLU A 239 19.42 17.75 -5.84
C GLU A 239 18.63 16.89 -4.84
N ILE A 240 19.08 15.69 -4.52
CA ILE A 240 18.47 14.87 -3.45
C ILE A 240 18.41 15.67 -2.16
N LYS A 241 19.54 16.28 -1.74
CA LYS A 241 19.62 17.14 -0.55
C LYS A 241 18.59 18.27 -0.58
N ARG A 242 18.44 18.93 -1.74
CA ARG A 242 17.47 20.00 -1.94
C ARG A 242 16.05 19.49 -1.78
N GLN A 243 15.69 18.38 -2.43
CA GLN A 243 14.35 17.78 -2.35
C GLN A 243 13.98 17.33 -0.94
N LEU A 244 14.94 16.83 -0.16
CA LEU A 244 14.71 16.44 1.23
C LEU A 244 14.24 17.60 2.12
N VAL A 245 14.54 18.85 1.76
CA VAL A 245 14.20 20.04 2.57
C VAL A 245 13.11 20.87 1.90
N GLU A 246 13.19 21.03 0.58
CA GLU A 246 12.43 22.02 -0.19
C GLU A 246 11.38 21.38 -1.11
N SER A 247 11.09 20.08 -1.00
CA SER A 247 10.11 19.45 -1.89
C SER A 247 8.71 19.99 -1.65
N GLU A 248 8.17 20.66 -2.67
CA GLU A 248 6.75 21.05 -2.76
C GLU A 248 5.86 19.92 -3.29
N LEU A 249 6.44 18.77 -3.63
CA LEU A 249 5.69 17.59 -4.06
C LEU A 249 5.26 16.72 -2.88
N GLY A 250 5.80 16.96 -1.69
CA GLY A 250 5.56 16.12 -0.51
C GLY A 250 6.60 15.03 -0.30
N ASP A 251 7.77 15.14 -0.91
CA ASP A 251 8.90 14.20 -0.78
C ASP A 251 9.91 14.65 0.30
N ALA A 252 9.65 15.77 1.01
CA ALA A 252 10.54 16.31 2.03
C ALA A 252 10.66 15.35 3.22
N MET A 253 11.88 15.21 3.75
CA MET A 253 12.22 14.32 4.86
C MET A 253 13.30 14.95 5.75
N ASN A 254 12.90 15.39 6.94
CA ASN A 254 13.80 15.89 7.96
C ASN A 254 14.18 14.76 8.91
N PHE A 255 15.44 14.36 8.90
CA PHE A 255 15.91 13.25 9.72
C PHE A 255 15.94 13.61 11.21
N THR A 256 15.43 12.71 12.04
CA THR A 256 15.59 12.81 13.49
C THR A 256 17.07 12.71 13.87
N THR A 257 17.45 13.42 14.93
CA THR A 257 18.84 13.54 15.36
C THR A 257 19.06 12.86 16.71
N LYS A 258 20.33 12.67 17.10
CA LYS A 258 20.73 12.19 18.43
C LYS A 258 20.21 13.05 19.57
N ASN A 259 19.84 14.29 19.30
CA ASN A 259 19.28 15.21 20.30
C ASN A 259 17.76 15.05 20.43
N THR A 260 17.10 14.38 19.47
CA THR A 260 15.68 14.08 19.55
C THR A 260 15.44 13.15 20.74
N LYS A 261 14.58 13.57 21.67
CA LYS A 261 14.18 12.77 22.82
C LYS A 261 13.49 11.49 22.35
N PHE A 262 13.94 10.34 22.84
CA PHE A 262 13.22 9.08 22.62
C PHE A 262 12.07 8.97 23.61
N THR A 263 10.86 8.89 23.08
CA THR A 263 9.63 8.71 23.86
C THR A 263 8.87 7.51 23.31
N PRO A 264 8.68 6.43 24.10
CA PRO A 264 7.85 5.30 23.72
C PRO A 264 6.43 5.71 23.33
N TRP A 265 5.75 4.87 22.53
CA TRP A 265 4.37 5.15 22.10
C TRP A 265 3.41 5.32 23.26
N GLU A 266 3.57 4.52 24.31
CA GLU A 266 2.70 4.50 25.47
C GLU A 266 2.79 5.83 26.25
N ASP A 267 4.00 6.39 26.35
CA ASP A 267 4.27 7.68 27.00
C ASP A 267 3.76 8.88 26.18
N LEU A 268 3.51 8.68 24.88
CA LEU A 268 2.83 9.64 24.00
C LEU A 268 1.29 9.52 24.06
N GLY A 269 0.75 8.67 24.94
CA GLY A 269 -0.70 8.40 24.98
C GLY A 269 -1.19 7.59 23.78
N LEU A 270 -0.30 6.82 23.14
CA LEU A 270 -0.58 5.98 21.97
C LEU A 270 -0.47 4.49 22.31
N SER A 271 -1.14 4.08 23.39
CA SER A 271 -1.31 2.67 23.77
C SER A 271 -2.17 1.91 22.76
N THR A 272 -2.10 0.58 22.75
CA THR A 272 -2.87 -0.30 21.85
C THR A 272 -4.37 -0.01 21.94
N LEU A 273 -5.03 0.10 20.77
CA LEU A 273 -6.47 0.35 20.67
C LEU A 273 -7.26 -0.95 20.88
N SER A 274 -8.47 -0.83 21.42
CA SER A 274 -9.29 -1.99 21.76
C SER A 274 -9.90 -2.64 20.52
N PRO A 275 -10.01 -3.98 20.47
CA PRO A 275 -10.76 -4.63 19.41
C PRO A 275 -12.26 -4.26 19.51
N PRO A 276 -12.99 -4.28 18.38
CA PRO A 276 -14.42 -4.04 18.40
C PRO A 276 -15.14 -4.99 19.36
N LYS A 277 -16.12 -4.46 20.11
CA LYS A 277 -16.94 -5.28 21.02
C LYS A 277 -17.87 -6.16 20.20
N GLN A 278 -17.78 -7.48 20.37
CA GLN A 278 -18.71 -8.43 19.75
C GLN A 278 -20.17 -8.04 20.03
N GLY A 279 -21.01 -8.08 19.00
CA GLY A 279 -22.44 -7.79 19.13
C GLY A 279 -23.11 -8.78 20.09
N THR A 280 -24.04 -8.29 20.91
CA THR A 280 -24.85 -9.14 21.78
C THR A 280 -25.84 -9.96 20.95
N GLN A 281 -25.74 -11.28 21.05
CA GLN A 281 -26.72 -12.20 20.46
C GLN A 281 -28.08 -11.96 21.11
N THR A 282 -29.05 -11.51 20.31
CA THR A 282 -30.46 -11.52 20.73
C THR A 282 -31.10 -12.77 20.11
N ALA A 283 -31.91 -13.50 20.88
CA ALA A 283 -32.65 -14.65 20.37
C ALA A 283 -33.71 -14.16 19.36
N ILE A 284 -33.42 -14.31 18.07
CA ILE A 284 -34.29 -13.86 16.98
C ILE A 284 -35.02 -15.07 16.40
N LYS A 285 -36.26 -14.85 15.93
CA LYS A 285 -37.15 -15.84 15.30
C LYS A 285 -36.45 -16.62 14.17
N ALA A 286 -36.98 -17.80 13.84
CA ALA A 286 -36.56 -18.57 12.67
C ALA A 286 -36.66 -17.71 11.40
N VAL A 287 -35.51 -17.36 10.82
CA VAL A 287 -35.41 -16.64 9.54
C VAL A 287 -35.11 -17.66 8.46
N THR A 288 -35.83 -17.61 7.32
CA THR A 288 -35.56 -18.50 6.18
C THR A 288 -34.38 -17.97 5.38
N PHE A 289 -33.35 -18.81 5.21
CA PHE A 289 -32.18 -18.47 4.40
C PHE A 289 -32.45 -18.72 2.90
N PRO A 290 -32.18 -17.75 2.01
CA PRO A 290 -32.28 -17.96 0.58
C PRO A 290 -31.17 -18.91 0.09
N LYS A 291 -31.44 -19.57 -1.05
CA LYS A 291 -30.44 -20.39 -1.74
C LYS A 291 -29.54 -19.59 -2.67
N ALA A 292 -30.00 -18.45 -3.16
CA ALA A 292 -29.25 -17.61 -4.07
C ALA A 292 -29.04 -16.24 -3.43
N TRP A 293 -27.79 -15.78 -3.50
CA TRP A 293 -27.36 -14.51 -2.97
C TRP A 293 -26.67 -13.72 -4.07
N GLU A 294 -26.84 -12.41 -4.05
CA GLU A 294 -26.15 -11.47 -4.93
C GLU A 294 -25.54 -10.34 -4.11
N MET A 295 -24.48 -9.73 -4.64
CA MET A 295 -23.80 -8.62 -3.96
C MET A 295 -24.74 -7.42 -3.80
N ALA A 296 -24.72 -6.84 -2.59
CA ALA A 296 -25.50 -5.67 -2.23
C ALA A 296 -24.62 -4.41 -2.08
N GLY A 297 -23.31 -4.58 -1.84
CA GLY A 297 -22.36 -3.47 -1.72
C GLY A 297 -21.25 -3.74 -0.70
N ALA A 298 -20.56 -2.67 -0.30
CA ALA A 298 -19.53 -2.70 0.73
C ALA A 298 -20.08 -3.08 2.10
N LEU A 299 -19.24 -3.67 2.95
CA LEU A 299 -19.59 -3.98 4.33
C LEU A 299 -19.87 -2.73 5.17
N ASP A 300 -19.08 -1.68 4.96
CA ASP A 300 -19.22 -0.37 5.57
C ASP A 300 -18.62 0.70 4.63
N GLU A 301 -19.04 1.96 4.78
CA GLU A 301 -18.61 3.07 3.89
C GLU A 301 -17.08 3.23 3.82
N GLY A 302 -16.38 2.84 4.88
CA GLY A 302 -14.95 3.02 5.02
C GLY A 302 -14.10 1.82 4.59
N THR A 303 -14.71 0.70 4.22
CA THR A 303 -14.01 -0.51 3.80
C THR A 303 -14.25 -0.77 2.31
N PRO A 304 -13.21 -0.97 1.50
CA PRO A 304 -13.38 -1.32 0.09
C PRO A 304 -14.05 -2.69 -0.07
N ILE A 305 -14.89 -2.84 -1.09
CA ILE A 305 -15.47 -4.14 -1.47
C ILE A 305 -14.35 -5.14 -1.79
N LEU A 306 -13.39 -4.70 -2.61
CA LEU A 306 -12.20 -5.45 -2.95
C LEU A 306 -11.00 -4.51 -2.93
N ALA A 307 -10.08 -4.78 -2.03
CA ALA A 307 -8.78 -4.13 -1.94
C ALA A 307 -7.69 -5.08 -2.41
N PHE A 308 -6.65 -4.53 -3.02
CA PHE A 308 -5.43 -5.25 -3.34
C PHE A 308 -4.21 -4.51 -2.81
N SER A 309 -3.14 -5.25 -2.53
CA SER A 309 -1.84 -4.69 -2.16
C SER A 309 -0.74 -5.68 -2.51
N PHE A 310 0.44 -5.17 -2.85
CA PHE A 310 1.64 -6.00 -2.79
C PHE A 310 2.05 -6.21 -1.32
N PRO A 311 2.62 -7.38 -0.96
CA PRO A 311 3.20 -7.59 0.36
C PRO A 311 4.24 -6.53 0.72
N PRO A 312 4.55 -6.34 2.01
CA PRO A 312 5.71 -5.56 2.41
C PRO A 312 6.97 -5.96 1.62
N PRO A 313 7.78 -5.00 1.19
CA PRO A 313 7.72 -3.57 1.47
C PRO A 313 6.91 -2.75 0.46
N LEU A 314 6.22 -3.39 -0.48
CA LEU A 314 5.61 -2.76 -1.65
C LEU A 314 4.15 -2.35 -1.41
N ARG A 315 3.72 -2.23 -0.14
CA ARG A 315 2.32 -1.93 0.24
C ARG A 315 1.81 -0.58 -0.26
N GLN A 316 2.71 0.34 -0.60
CA GLN A 316 2.37 1.61 -1.25
C GLN A 316 1.81 1.43 -2.67
N TYR A 317 2.05 0.27 -3.28
CA TYR A 317 1.38 -0.19 -4.48
C TYR A 317 0.15 -0.97 -4.06
N ALA A 318 -0.86 -0.24 -3.63
CA ALA A 318 -2.13 -0.79 -3.21
C ALA A 318 -3.27 0.06 -3.77
N GLY A 319 -4.47 -0.52 -3.77
CA GLY A 319 -5.66 0.16 -4.24
C GLY A 319 -6.91 -0.64 -3.98
N GLU A 320 -7.99 -0.20 -4.58
CA GLU A 320 -9.30 -0.82 -4.53
C GLU A 320 -9.91 -0.93 -5.92
N LEU A 321 -10.83 -1.88 -6.07
CA LEU A 321 -11.66 -2.08 -7.25
C LEU A 321 -13.08 -1.69 -6.85
N LYS A 322 -13.61 -0.64 -7.47
CA LYS A 322 -14.88 -0.02 -7.07
C LYS A 322 -16.12 -0.70 -7.64
N GLN A 323 -15.97 -1.40 -8.77
CA GLN A 323 -17.07 -2.09 -9.45
C GLN A 323 -16.82 -3.60 -9.38
N VAL A 324 -17.48 -4.22 -8.41
CA VAL A 324 -17.43 -5.66 -8.15
C VAL A 324 -18.86 -6.16 -8.07
N ASP A 325 -19.12 -7.26 -8.75
CA ASP A 325 -20.39 -7.97 -8.70
C ASP A 325 -20.13 -9.45 -8.46
N GLY A 326 -21.13 -10.17 -7.98
CA GLY A 326 -21.00 -11.58 -7.70
C GLY A 326 -22.23 -12.21 -7.11
N SER A 327 -22.22 -13.54 -7.14
CA SER A 327 -23.30 -14.36 -6.63
C SER A 327 -22.76 -15.58 -5.89
N LEU A 328 -23.55 -16.03 -4.93
CA LEU A 328 -23.33 -17.25 -4.16
C LEU A 328 -24.61 -18.07 -4.19
N SER A 329 -24.49 -19.32 -4.63
CA SER A 329 -25.58 -20.28 -4.68
C SER A 329 -25.32 -21.43 -3.72
N LEU A 330 -26.31 -21.75 -2.89
CA LEU A 330 -26.31 -22.81 -1.90
C LEU A 330 -27.18 -23.97 -2.37
N LYS A 331 -26.70 -25.21 -2.19
CA LYS A 331 -27.45 -26.41 -2.53
C LYS A 331 -28.66 -26.62 -1.59
N SER A 332 -28.42 -26.41 -0.29
CA SER A 332 -29.46 -26.38 0.74
C SER A 332 -29.47 -25.04 1.46
N ASN A 333 -30.65 -24.64 1.95
CA ASN A 333 -30.78 -23.47 2.81
C ASN A 333 -29.85 -23.66 4.01
N GLU A 334 -29.24 -22.57 4.49
CA GLU A 334 -28.40 -22.56 5.70
C GLU A 334 -27.10 -23.36 5.63
N SER A 335 -26.66 -23.85 4.47
CA SER A 335 -25.40 -24.61 4.36
C SER A 335 -24.52 -24.11 3.24
N LEU A 336 -23.25 -23.86 3.57
CA LEU A 336 -22.18 -23.60 2.62
C LEU A 336 -21.62 -24.88 1.97
N ALA A 337 -22.10 -26.06 2.36
CA ALA A 337 -21.66 -27.32 1.75
C ALA A 337 -22.00 -27.29 0.24
N GLU A 338 -20.99 -27.48 -0.59
CA GLU A 338 -21.11 -27.43 -2.06
C GLU A 338 -21.59 -26.06 -2.59
N ALA A 339 -21.34 -24.97 -1.85
CA ALA A 339 -21.67 -23.63 -2.32
C ALA A 339 -20.86 -23.28 -3.59
N MET A 340 -21.55 -22.67 -4.56
CA MET A 340 -20.95 -22.17 -5.79
C MET A 340 -20.88 -20.65 -5.75
N GLY A 341 -19.70 -20.08 -5.95
CA GLY A 341 -19.48 -18.64 -6.00
C GLY A 341 -18.90 -18.22 -7.34
N LYS A 342 -19.40 -17.12 -7.90
CA LYS A 342 -18.82 -16.45 -9.07
C LYS A 342 -18.81 -14.96 -8.82
N PHE A 343 -17.63 -14.36 -8.92
CA PHE A 343 -17.40 -12.93 -8.70
C PHE A 343 -16.67 -12.36 -9.91
N GLU A 344 -17.03 -11.14 -10.29
CA GLU A 344 -16.47 -10.42 -11.41
C GLU A 344 -16.15 -8.99 -11.00
N VAL A 345 -15.07 -8.45 -11.56
CA VAL A 345 -14.64 -7.08 -11.32
C VAL A 345 -14.47 -6.38 -12.66
N VAL A 346 -14.89 -5.12 -12.74
CA VAL A 346 -14.55 -4.27 -13.87
C VAL A 346 -13.16 -3.70 -13.61
N VAL A 347 -12.18 -4.11 -14.42
CA VAL A 347 -10.76 -3.81 -14.16
C VAL A 347 -10.48 -2.31 -14.27
N SER A 348 -11.20 -1.59 -15.14
CA SER A 348 -11.09 -0.13 -15.27
C SER A 348 -11.56 0.65 -14.04
N SER A 349 -12.24 0.00 -13.08
CA SER A 349 -12.65 0.59 -11.81
C SER A 349 -11.54 0.66 -10.74
N ILE A 350 -10.33 0.23 -11.09
CA ILE A 350 -9.16 0.33 -10.22
C ILE A 350 -8.88 1.79 -9.79
N GLU A 351 -8.62 1.95 -8.51
CA GLU A 351 -8.30 3.21 -7.85
C GLU A 351 -7.13 3.00 -6.88
N MET A 352 -6.01 3.67 -7.15
CA MET A 352 -4.79 3.68 -6.32
C MET A 352 -4.57 5.03 -5.61
N GLY A 353 -5.51 5.97 -5.75
CA GLY A 353 -5.51 7.27 -5.08
C GLY A 353 -4.72 8.37 -5.80
N GLU A 354 -4.30 8.10 -7.04
CA GLU A 354 -3.53 9.02 -7.85
C GLU A 354 -3.84 8.80 -9.33
N SER A 355 -4.33 9.83 -10.03
CA SER A 355 -4.89 9.69 -11.38
C SER A 355 -3.86 9.26 -12.42
N SER A 356 -2.64 9.82 -12.38
CA SER A 356 -1.53 9.43 -13.26
C SER A 356 -1.16 7.96 -13.10
N LEU A 357 -1.05 7.49 -11.85
CA LEU A 357 -0.76 6.09 -11.53
C LEU A 357 -1.89 5.18 -12.00
N ASN A 358 -3.15 5.57 -11.77
CA ASN A 358 -4.32 4.82 -12.23
C ASN A 358 -4.28 4.62 -13.75
N SER A 359 -4.04 5.68 -14.52
CA SER A 359 -3.96 5.59 -15.99
C SER A 359 -2.82 4.68 -16.44
N ALA A 360 -1.62 4.87 -15.89
CA ALA A 360 -0.46 4.04 -16.22
C ALA A 360 -0.72 2.54 -15.96
N VAL A 361 -1.35 2.20 -14.82
CA VAL A 361 -1.67 0.82 -14.48
C VAL A 361 -2.76 0.25 -15.39
N LYS A 362 -3.81 1.02 -15.71
CA LYS A 362 -4.89 0.59 -16.60
C LYS A 362 -4.38 0.27 -18.01
N GLU A 363 -3.53 1.13 -18.55
CA GLU A 363 -3.04 1.03 -19.94
C GLU A 363 -1.88 0.02 -20.06
N SER A 364 -0.84 0.18 -19.24
CA SER A 364 0.43 -0.52 -19.43
C SER A 364 0.50 -1.89 -18.77
N ILE A 365 -0.26 -2.11 -17.68
CA ILE A 365 -0.19 -3.33 -16.88
C ILE A 365 -1.45 -4.18 -17.07
N LEU A 366 -2.62 -3.56 -16.83
CA LEU A 366 -3.90 -4.28 -16.81
C LEU A 366 -4.57 -4.39 -18.17
N LYS A 367 -4.11 -3.63 -19.17
CA LYS A 367 -4.60 -3.65 -20.55
C LYS A 367 -6.13 -3.67 -20.61
N VAL A 368 -6.77 -2.72 -19.92
CA VAL A 368 -8.22 -2.76 -19.66
C VAL A 368 -9.10 -2.82 -20.91
N ASP A 369 -8.58 -2.36 -22.06
CA ASP A 369 -9.29 -2.45 -23.34
C ASP A 369 -9.30 -3.89 -23.88
N GLU A 370 -8.22 -4.66 -23.67
CA GLU A 370 -8.11 -6.08 -24.05
C GLU A 370 -8.76 -7.01 -23.00
N HIS A 371 -8.71 -6.61 -21.73
CA HIS A 371 -9.13 -7.38 -20.57
C HIS A 371 -9.99 -6.54 -19.63
N PRO A 372 -11.25 -6.25 -20.01
CA PRO A 372 -12.11 -5.32 -19.26
C PRO A 372 -12.58 -5.89 -17.92
N THR A 373 -12.59 -7.21 -17.78
CA THR A 373 -13.03 -7.90 -16.57
C THR A 373 -12.01 -8.92 -16.07
N ALA A 374 -12.02 -9.13 -14.76
CA ALA A 374 -11.38 -10.25 -14.09
C ALA A 374 -12.43 -10.99 -13.25
N HIS A 375 -12.26 -12.29 -13.03
CA HIS A 375 -13.25 -13.08 -12.32
C HIS A 375 -12.64 -14.16 -11.44
N LEU A 376 -13.39 -14.54 -10.41
CA LEU A 376 -13.07 -15.61 -9.49
C LEU A 376 -14.23 -16.59 -9.42
N VAL A 377 -13.94 -17.88 -9.57
CA VAL A 377 -14.95 -18.95 -9.58
C VAL A 377 -14.57 -20.04 -8.58
N PHE A 378 -15.49 -20.39 -7.69
CA PHE A 378 -15.25 -21.42 -6.68
C PHE A 378 -15.07 -22.79 -7.33
N LYS A 379 -14.07 -23.53 -6.86
CA LYS A 379 -13.86 -24.95 -7.19
C LYS A 379 -14.27 -25.85 -6.05
N LYS A 380 -13.84 -25.49 -4.84
CA LYS A 380 -14.00 -26.32 -3.65
C LYS A 380 -14.15 -25.44 -2.43
N ILE A 381 -14.97 -25.89 -1.49
CA ILE A 381 -15.14 -25.27 -0.18
C ILE A 381 -14.95 -26.32 0.91
N GLU A 382 -14.16 -25.98 1.91
CA GLU A 382 -13.82 -26.84 3.05
C GLU A 382 -14.10 -26.09 4.36
N SER A 383 -14.76 -26.74 5.31
CA SER A 383 -14.97 -26.18 6.64
C SER A 383 -15.15 -27.28 7.69
N LYS A 384 -14.94 -26.89 8.96
CA LYS A 384 -15.33 -27.70 10.12
C LYS A 384 -16.84 -27.64 10.39
N ASP A 385 -17.48 -26.54 9.99
CA ASP A 385 -18.92 -26.32 10.10
C ASP A 385 -19.39 -25.54 8.88
N PHE A 386 -20.30 -26.12 8.11
CA PHE A 386 -20.87 -25.47 6.94
C PHE A 386 -22.17 -24.72 7.25
N LYS A 387 -22.71 -24.85 8.47
CA LYS A 387 -24.00 -24.28 8.83
C LYS A 387 -23.88 -22.76 8.97
N LEU A 388 -24.71 -22.04 8.24
CA LEU A 388 -24.95 -20.61 8.44
C LEU A 388 -25.93 -20.45 9.61
N THR A 389 -25.56 -19.62 10.58
CA THR A 389 -26.43 -19.31 11.73
C THR A 389 -26.41 -17.80 11.93
N LEU A 390 -27.60 -17.21 12.14
CA LEU A 390 -27.74 -15.77 12.35
C LEU A 390 -26.83 -15.28 13.50
N GLY A 391 -26.02 -14.25 13.22
CA GLY A 391 -25.07 -13.65 14.16
C GLY A 391 -23.89 -14.53 14.54
N LYS A 392 -23.60 -15.60 13.77
CA LYS A 392 -22.41 -16.43 13.94
C LYS A 392 -21.57 -16.42 12.69
N ILE A 393 -20.26 -16.25 12.89
CA ILE A 393 -19.27 -16.36 11.83
C ILE A 393 -19.03 -17.84 11.51
N THR A 394 -19.25 -18.19 10.25
CA THR A 394 -18.87 -19.47 9.67
C THR A 394 -17.59 -19.25 8.83
N GLN A 395 -16.46 -19.81 9.28
CA GLN A 395 -15.19 -19.71 8.56
C GLN A 395 -15.02 -20.91 7.62
N THR A 396 -14.59 -20.66 6.38
CA THR A 396 -14.32 -21.71 5.37
C THR A 396 -13.01 -21.44 4.65
N HIS A 397 -12.44 -22.49 4.06
CA HIS A 397 -11.35 -22.42 3.10
C HIS A 397 -11.91 -22.69 1.70
N ILE A 398 -11.59 -21.81 0.76
CA ILE A 398 -12.12 -21.85 -0.60
C ILE A 398 -10.95 -22.00 -1.56
N GLU A 399 -11.01 -23.01 -2.41
CA GLU A 399 -10.18 -23.10 -3.60
C GLU A 399 -10.96 -22.50 -4.76
N ALA A 400 -10.33 -21.62 -5.53
CA ALA A 400 -10.97 -20.92 -6.64
C ALA A 400 -10.03 -20.72 -7.82
N ASP A 401 -10.61 -20.71 -9.02
CA ASP A 401 -9.93 -20.23 -10.23
C ASP A 401 -10.03 -18.71 -10.26
N LEU A 402 -8.88 -18.04 -10.25
CA LEU A 402 -8.78 -16.59 -10.48
C LEU A 402 -8.28 -16.35 -11.91
N THR A 403 -9.05 -15.60 -12.70
CA THR A 403 -8.65 -15.17 -14.04
C THR A 403 -8.28 -13.70 -14.04
N LEU A 404 -7.03 -13.39 -14.39
CA LEU A 404 -6.49 -12.04 -14.61
C LEU A 404 -5.86 -11.98 -16.00
N LEU A 405 -6.11 -10.92 -16.78
CA LEU A 405 -5.56 -10.75 -18.13
C LEU A 405 -5.76 -11.97 -19.05
N GLY A 406 -6.94 -12.60 -18.95
CA GLY A 406 -7.27 -13.81 -19.70
C GLY A 406 -6.45 -15.06 -19.32
N LYS A 407 -5.67 -15.02 -18.23
CA LYS A 407 -4.92 -16.16 -17.68
C LYS A 407 -5.54 -16.60 -16.36
N THR A 408 -5.69 -17.91 -16.19
CA THR A 408 -6.31 -18.51 -15.01
C THR A 408 -5.25 -19.21 -14.15
N GLY A 409 -5.27 -18.90 -12.86
CA GLY A 409 -4.45 -19.56 -11.85
C GLY A 409 -5.29 -19.93 -10.63
N LEU A 410 -4.85 -20.96 -9.91
CA LEU A 410 -5.52 -21.45 -8.71
C LEU A 410 -5.14 -20.58 -7.50
N VAL A 411 -6.14 -20.16 -6.73
CA VAL A 411 -5.95 -19.45 -5.47
C VAL A 411 -6.67 -20.14 -4.32
N GLN A 412 -6.11 -19.97 -3.13
CA GLN A 412 -6.74 -20.40 -1.88
C GLN A 412 -7.11 -19.17 -1.06
N ALA A 413 -8.33 -19.16 -0.56
CA ALA A 413 -8.90 -18.09 0.23
C ALA A 413 -9.38 -18.61 1.57
N THR A 414 -9.22 -17.80 2.62
CA THR A 414 -9.94 -17.99 3.88
C THR A 414 -11.07 -16.99 3.90
N ALA A 415 -12.30 -17.48 3.96
CA ALA A 415 -13.51 -16.67 3.96
C ALA A 415 -14.29 -16.83 5.26
N GLN A 416 -14.96 -15.77 5.68
CA GLN A 416 -15.86 -15.73 6.81
C GLN A 416 -17.22 -15.24 6.32
N PHE A 417 -18.25 -15.96 6.72
CA PHE A 417 -19.64 -15.71 6.36
C PHE A 417 -20.43 -15.45 7.64
N GLU A 418 -21.10 -14.30 7.71
CA GLU A 418 -21.93 -13.95 8.87
C GLU A 418 -23.31 -13.46 8.41
N PRO A 419 -24.36 -14.25 8.64
CA PRO A 419 -25.72 -13.81 8.40
C PRO A 419 -26.18 -12.82 9.47
N PHE A 420 -26.79 -11.70 9.09
CA PHE A 420 -27.34 -10.70 10.01
C PHE A 420 -28.62 -10.07 9.47
N LEU A 421 -29.38 -9.40 10.34
CA LEU A 421 -30.53 -8.59 9.94
C LEU A 421 -30.12 -7.11 9.94
N ASN A 422 -30.47 -6.36 8.89
CA ASN A 422 -30.35 -4.90 8.91
C ASN A 422 -31.48 -4.24 9.72
N ASP A 423 -31.49 -2.91 9.78
CA ASP A 423 -32.49 -2.11 10.51
C ASP A 423 -33.92 -2.32 9.97
N GLN A 424 -34.04 -2.73 8.71
CA GLN A 424 -35.30 -3.05 8.04
C GLN A 424 -35.74 -4.51 8.31
N GLY A 425 -34.94 -5.30 9.01
CA GLY A 425 -35.19 -6.71 9.29
C GLY A 425 -34.91 -7.65 8.11
N GLU A 426 -34.23 -7.16 7.07
CA GLU A 426 -33.84 -7.95 5.90
C GLU A 426 -32.62 -8.80 6.23
N LEU A 427 -32.66 -10.08 5.81
CA LEU A 427 -31.55 -10.99 5.97
C LEU A 427 -30.45 -10.69 4.95
N LEU A 428 -29.27 -10.36 5.47
CA LEU A 428 -28.06 -10.09 4.73
C LEU A 428 -26.97 -11.07 5.12
N LEU A 429 -25.98 -11.25 4.25
CA LEU A 429 -24.80 -12.08 4.47
C LEU A 429 -23.55 -11.23 4.34
N ALA A 430 -22.89 -10.93 5.46
CA ALA A 430 -21.57 -10.33 5.44
C ALA A 430 -20.53 -11.38 5.02
N VAL A 431 -19.68 -11.01 4.07
CA VAL A 431 -18.60 -11.85 3.56
C VAL A 431 -17.29 -11.08 3.68
N THR A 432 -16.33 -11.65 4.41
CA THR A 432 -14.96 -11.16 4.45
C THR A 432 -14.01 -12.26 4.04
N THR A 433 -13.09 -11.99 3.13
CA THR A 433 -12.15 -12.99 2.64
C THR A 433 -10.80 -12.39 2.32
N GLN A 434 -9.76 -13.19 2.48
CA GLN A 434 -8.39 -12.87 2.07
C GLN A 434 -7.84 -14.01 1.21
N PHE A 435 -7.18 -13.65 0.12
CA PHE A 435 -6.44 -14.60 -0.71
C PHE A 435 -5.21 -13.94 -1.32
N THR A 436 -4.29 -14.78 -1.78
CA THR A 436 -3.10 -14.34 -2.51
C THR A 436 -3.18 -14.88 -3.93
N ALA A 437 -2.87 -14.04 -4.92
CA ALA A 437 -2.49 -14.51 -6.25
C ALA A 437 -0.98 -14.78 -6.23
N PRO A 438 -0.54 -16.04 -6.11
CA PRO A 438 0.88 -16.36 -6.15
C PRO A 438 1.38 -16.29 -7.59
N ASP A 439 2.68 -16.05 -7.74
CA ASP A 439 3.40 -16.16 -9.02
C ASP A 439 2.77 -15.36 -10.17
N LEU A 440 2.66 -14.04 -9.98
CA LEU A 440 2.12 -13.11 -10.98
C LEU A 440 2.77 -13.26 -12.36
N LYS A 441 4.09 -13.39 -12.39
CA LYS A 441 4.86 -13.48 -13.62
C LYS A 441 4.62 -14.81 -14.34
N GLY A 442 4.66 -15.93 -13.62
CA GLY A 442 4.47 -17.25 -14.23
C GLY A 442 3.01 -17.55 -14.59
N SER A 443 2.09 -17.26 -13.67
CA SER A 443 0.67 -17.62 -13.81
C SER A 443 -0.14 -16.62 -14.64
N TYR A 444 0.20 -15.33 -14.54
CA TYR A 444 -0.60 -14.24 -15.15
C TYR A 444 0.17 -13.36 -16.13
N GLN A 445 1.48 -13.56 -16.28
CA GLN A 445 2.36 -12.74 -17.13
C GLN A 445 2.35 -11.25 -16.73
N ILE A 446 2.15 -10.98 -15.44
CA ILE A 446 2.18 -9.63 -14.87
C ILE A 446 3.54 -9.41 -14.22
N ASP A 447 4.28 -8.40 -14.70
CA ASP A 447 5.46 -7.92 -14.00
C ASP A 447 5.04 -6.99 -12.84
N GLY A 448 5.36 -7.40 -11.61
CA GLY A 448 5.13 -6.56 -10.43
C GLY A 448 6.07 -5.36 -10.36
N PRO A 449 5.84 -4.45 -9.39
CA PRO A 449 6.67 -3.27 -9.19
C PRO A 449 8.10 -3.65 -8.82
N ASP A 450 9.02 -2.72 -8.98
CA ASP A 450 10.40 -2.93 -8.55
C ASP A 450 10.49 -3.16 -7.04
N GLY A 451 11.24 -4.17 -6.62
CA GLY A 451 11.30 -4.64 -5.24
C GLY A 451 11.78 -6.08 -5.10
N PRO A 452 11.75 -6.66 -3.88
CA PRO A 452 12.18 -8.03 -3.64
C PRO A 452 11.24 -9.03 -4.32
N GLU A 453 11.81 -10.10 -4.89
CA GLU A 453 11.08 -11.12 -5.66
C GLU A 453 9.91 -11.74 -4.88
N SER A 454 10.12 -11.94 -3.57
CA SER A 454 9.11 -12.51 -2.66
C SER A 454 7.86 -11.65 -2.50
N ALA A 455 7.96 -10.34 -2.70
CA ALA A 455 6.87 -9.39 -2.61
C ALA A 455 6.32 -9.04 -4.00
N LYS A 456 7.20 -8.71 -4.96
CA LYS A 456 6.75 -8.23 -6.28
C LYS A 456 6.02 -9.27 -7.12
N ASN A 457 6.25 -10.57 -6.87
CA ASN A 457 5.62 -11.65 -7.63
C ASN A 457 4.31 -12.16 -6.97
N LYS A 458 3.68 -11.36 -6.10
CA LYS A 458 2.46 -11.72 -5.37
C LYS A 458 1.55 -10.49 -5.19
N ILE A 459 0.24 -10.69 -5.31
CA ILE A 459 -0.76 -9.69 -4.88
C ILE A 459 -1.62 -10.31 -3.79
N LEU A 460 -1.82 -9.56 -2.70
CA LEU A 460 -2.75 -9.87 -1.63
C LEU A 460 -4.08 -9.19 -1.93
N PHE A 461 -5.16 -9.94 -1.94
CA PHE A 461 -6.52 -9.44 -2.08
C PHE A 461 -7.27 -9.60 -0.77
N ASN A 462 -8.06 -8.57 -0.43
CA ASN A 462 -9.00 -8.60 0.68
C ASN A 462 -10.33 -8.12 0.17
N ALA A 463 -11.39 -8.90 0.38
CA ALA A 463 -12.73 -8.50 0.06
C ALA A 463 -13.59 -8.43 1.32
N SER A 464 -14.48 -7.44 1.37
CA SER A 464 -15.40 -7.20 2.50
C SER A 464 -16.68 -6.58 1.97
N PHE A 465 -17.71 -7.39 1.86
CA PHE A 465 -18.96 -7.00 1.21
C PHE A 465 -20.17 -7.65 1.87
N VAL A 466 -21.34 -7.16 1.50
CA VAL A 466 -22.62 -7.72 1.91
C VAL A 466 -23.31 -8.32 0.71
N MET A 467 -23.99 -9.43 0.92
CA MET A 467 -24.89 -10.05 -0.05
C MET A 467 -26.32 -10.02 0.46
N LYS A 468 -27.28 -9.94 -0.45
CA LYS A 468 -28.72 -10.03 -0.19
C LYS A 468 -29.31 -11.22 -0.94
N ALA A 469 -30.55 -11.60 -0.62
CA ALA A 469 -31.28 -12.60 -1.38
C ALA A 469 -31.38 -12.16 -2.86
N LYS A 470 -31.09 -13.08 -3.78
CA LYS A 470 -31.33 -12.86 -5.20
C LYS A 470 -32.83 -13.05 -5.49
N GLU A 471 -33.42 -12.06 -6.15
CA GLU A 471 -34.85 -12.07 -6.55
C GLU A 471 -35.17 -13.17 -7.58
#